data_AF-G3BBF7-F1
#
_entry.id   AF-G3BBF7-F1
#
_cell.length_a   1.000
_cell.length_b   1.000
_cell.length_c   1.000
_cell.angle_alpha   90.00
_cell.angle_beta   90.00
_cell.angle_gamma   90.00
#
_symmetry.space_group_name_H-M   'P 1'
#
loop_
_entity.id
_entity.type
_entity.pdbx_description
1 polymer ?
#
loop_
_entity_poly.entity_id
_entity_poly.type
_entity_poly.pdbx_seq_one_letter_code
_entity_poly.pdbx_strand_id
1 'polypeptide(L)'
;MEPIQDDNDQISFQYANDCDLEIHCSPFGLSGLYIKVKGTNIMGVGSTMGLITGSTKGLIHYNDSQDLMDQKYKLYLVVEDDGMLRIDFTKISPLAQGSEDISAGPAGDSMPSLIFRGKCPDGRPSHIQPFIGIFSFERED
;
A
#
# COMPACT_ATOMS: atom_id res chain seq x y z
N MET A 1 -6.45 -1.99 39.18
CA MET A 1 -6.30 -2.84 37.98
C MET A 1 -6.95 -2.06 36.88
N GLU A 2 -6.15 -1.30 36.13
CA GLU A 2 -6.65 -0.48 35.03
C GLU A 2 -7.00 -1.40 33.86
N PRO A 3 -8.06 -1.11 33.09
CA PRO A 3 -8.35 -1.87 31.88
C PRO A 3 -7.28 -1.55 30.84
N ILE A 4 -6.63 -2.59 30.33
CA ILE A 4 -5.77 -2.50 29.15
C ILE A 4 -6.72 -2.32 27.97
N GLN A 5 -6.76 -1.13 27.38
CA GLN A 5 -7.36 -0.91 26.08
C GLN A 5 -6.45 -1.55 25.04
N ASP A 6 -6.77 -2.77 24.62
CA ASP A 6 -6.30 -3.31 23.34
C ASP A 6 -7.01 -2.52 22.24
N ASP A 7 -6.37 -1.44 21.76
CA ASP A 7 -6.72 -0.72 20.53
C ASP A 7 -6.39 -1.60 19.30
N ASN A 8 -7.06 -2.74 19.19
CA ASN A 8 -7.10 -3.51 17.95
C ASN A 8 -8.30 -3.01 17.15
N ASP A 9 -8.11 -1.84 16.55
CA ASP A 9 -8.98 -1.30 15.52
C ASP A 9 -8.93 -2.24 14.29
N GLN A 10 -9.70 -3.32 14.37
CA GLN A 10 -9.73 -4.37 13.36
C GLN A 10 -10.44 -3.83 12.12
N ILE A 11 -9.68 -3.27 11.19
CA ILE A 11 -10.20 -2.78 9.90
C ILE A 11 -10.81 -3.97 9.17
N SER A 12 -12.12 -3.87 8.89
CA SER A 12 -12.86 -4.88 8.14
C SER A 12 -13.07 -4.40 6.70
N PHE A 13 -12.81 -5.28 5.74
CA PHE A 13 -13.03 -5.03 4.32
C PHE A 13 -14.12 -5.96 3.81
N GLN A 14 -15.07 -5.42 3.06
CA GLN A 14 -16.20 -6.16 2.51
C GLN A 14 -15.87 -6.84 1.18
N TYR A 15 -14.95 -6.26 0.41
CA TYR A 15 -14.62 -6.72 -0.93
C TYR A 15 -13.13 -7.02 -1.06
N ALA A 16 -12.81 -7.95 -1.97
CA ALA A 16 -11.44 -8.28 -2.34
C ALA A 16 -11.38 -8.67 -3.81
N ASN A 17 -10.38 -8.17 -4.53
CA ASN A 17 -10.10 -8.57 -5.91
C ASN A 17 -8.69 -9.13 -6.03
N ASP A 18 -8.53 -10.17 -6.84
CA ASP A 18 -7.20 -10.61 -7.25
C ASP A 18 -6.48 -9.51 -8.03
N CYS A 19 -5.20 -9.33 -7.75
CA CYS A 19 -4.35 -8.42 -8.50
C CYS A 19 -2.94 -8.97 -8.67
N ASP A 20 -2.29 -8.51 -9.74
CA ASP A 20 -0.87 -8.73 -9.98
C ASP A 20 -0.13 -7.44 -9.58
N LEU A 21 0.87 -7.56 -8.71
CA LEU A 21 1.74 -6.48 -8.25
C LEU A 21 3.13 -6.69 -8.84
N GLU A 22 3.69 -5.65 -9.45
CA GLU A 22 5.07 -5.60 -9.90
C GLU A 22 5.82 -4.46 -9.21
N ILE A 23 7.03 -4.74 -8.76
CA ILE A 23 7.93 -3.75 -8.16
C ILE A 23 9.24 -3.77 -8.93
N HIS A 24 9.63 -2.63 -9.48
CA HIS A 24 10.84 -2.46 -10.28
C HIS A 24 11.77 -1.48 -9.58
N CYS A 25 12.86 -1.96 -8.98
CA CYS A 25 13.87 -1.09 -8.37
C CYS A 25 14.79 -0.48 -9.44
N SER A 26 14.90 0.84 -9.42
CA SER A 26 15.88 1.57 -10.22
C SER A 26 17.25 1.58 -9.55
N PRO A 27 18.35 1.77 -10.31
CA PRO A 27 19.68 1.92 -9.73
C PRO A 27 19.85 3.17 -8.86
N PHE A 28 18.86 4.09 -8.84
CA PHE A 28 18.89 5.32 -8.04
C PHE A 28 18.15 5.19 -6.71
N GLY A 29 17.74 3.98 -6.31
CA GLY A 29 17.05 3.74 -5.04
C GLY A 29 15.56 4.14 -5.02
N LEU A 30 15.00 4.45 -6.20
CA LEU A 30 13.56 4.61 -6.40
C LEU A 30 12.99 3.36 -7.05
N SER A 31 11.90 2.84 -6.51
CA SER A 31 11.19 1.67 -7.03
C SER A 31 9.84 2.07 -7.59
N GLY A 32 9.55 1.68 -8.82
CA GLY A 32 8.22 1.78 -9.41
C GLY A 32 7.33 0.64 -8.92
N LEU A 33 6.08 0.93 -8.58
CA LEU A 33 5.05 -0.05 -8.28
C LEU A 33 3.98 -0.01 -9.35
N TYR A 34 3.52 -1.19 -9.77
CA TYR A 34 2.42 -1.36 -10.71
C TYR A 34 1.47 -2.41 -10.15
N ILE A 35 0.18 -2.10 -10.09
CA ILE A 35 -0.86 -3.07 -9.68
C ILE A 35 -1.90 -3.16 -10.79
N LYS A 36 -2.17 -4.37 -11.28
CA LYS A 36 -3.29 -4.66 -12.18
C LYS A 36 -4.37 -5.42 -11.44
N VAL A 37 -5.58 -4.86 -11.37
CA VAL A 37 -6.74 -5.54 -10.76
C VAL A 37 -7.36 -6.48 -11.80
N LYS A 38 -7.49 -7.76 -11.46
CA LYS A 38 -7.98 -8.78 -12.40
C LYS A 38 -9.46 -8.64 -12.65
N GLY A 39 -9.86 -8.91 -13.90
CA GLY A 39 -11.25 -8.83 -14.34
C GLY A 39 -11.78 -7.41 -14.48
N THR A 40 -10.92 -6.39 -14.34
CA THR A 40 -11.29 -4.99 -14.51
C THR A 40 -10.29 -4.28 -15.42
N ASN A 41 -10.65 -3.09 -15.90
CA ASN A 41 -9.73 -2.18 -16.58
C ASN A 41 -9.01 -1.25 -15.60
N ILE A 42 -8.93 -1.60 -14.32
CA ILE A 42 -8.28 -0.77 -13.30
C ILE A 42 -6.80 -1.17 -13.18
N MET A 43 -5.95 -0.17 -13.24
CA MET A 43 -4.51 -0.29 -12.99
C MET A 43 -4.10 0.79 -12.00
N GLY A 44 -3.03 0.56 -11.25
CA GLY A 44 -2.43 1.58 -10.44
C GLY A 44 -0.93 1.64 -10.63
N VAL A 45 -0.41 2.84 -10.47
CA VAL A 45 1.02 3.14 -10.59
C VAL A 45 1.45 3.96 -9.40
N GLY A 46 2.66 3.71 -8.93
CA GLY A 46 3.25 4.47 -7.86
C GLY A 46 4.76 4.34 -7.78
N SER A 47 5.31 4.96 -6.76
CA SER A 47 6.74 4.96 -6.49
C SER A 47 7.01 4.83 -5.00
N THR A 48 8.07 4.14 -4.65
CA THR A 48 8.54 3.96 -3.27
C THR A 48 10.06 4.00 -3.17
N MET A 49 10.58 4.20 -1.97
CA MET A 49 12.02 4.13 -1.65
C MET A 49 12.51 2.70 -1.32
N GLY A 50 11.63 1.70 -1.36
CA GLY A 50 11.93 0.32 -0.96
C GLY A 50 12.84 -0.44 -1.94
N LEU A 51 13.58 -1.42 -1.41
CA LEU A 51 14.53 -2.27 -2.15
C LEU A 51 13.95 -3.61 -2.61
N ILE A 52 12.62 -3.72 -2.71
CA ILE A 52 11.96 -4.94 -3.19
C ILE A 52 11.92 -4.89 -4.71
N THR A 53 12.24 -6.00 -5.38
CA THR A 53 12.07 -6.15 -6.82
C THR A 53 11.45 -7.50 -7.14
N GLY A 54 10.55 -7.50 -8.12
CA GLY A 54 9.91 -8.70 -8.63
C GLY A 54 8.41 -8.52 -8.72
N SER A 55 7.73 -9.60 -9.11
CA SER A 55 6.28 -9.64 -9.22
C SER A 55 5.68 -10.61 -8.21
N THR A 56 4.46 -10.33 -7.81
CA THR A 56 3.68 -11.19 -6.93
C THR A 56 2.18 -11.07 -7.23
N LYS A 57 1.43 -12.05 -6.77
CA LYS A 57 -0.03 -12.06 -6.84
C LYS A 57 -0.59 -11.91 -5.44
N GLY A 58 -1.69 -11.20 -5.32
CA GLY A 58 -2.34 -10.97 -4.05
C GLY A 58 -3.78 -10.53 -4.20
N LEU A 59 -4.35 -10.11 -3.08
CA LEU A 59 -5.68 -9.55 -3.00
C LEU A 59 -5.58 -8.08 -2.62
N ILE A 60 -6.35 -7.24 -3.30
CA ILE A 60 -6.63 -5.88 -2.85
C ILE A 60 -7.98 -5.84 -2.16
N HIS A 61 -7.98 -5.48 -0.89
CA HIS A 61 -9.13 -5.38 -0.01
C HIS A 61 -9.61 -3.94 0.04
N TYR A 62 -10.93 -3.75 -0.06
CA TYR A 62 -11.54 -2.42 -0.10
C TYR A 62 -13.01 -2.45 0.37
N ASN A 63 -13.53 -1.28 0.70
CA ASN A 63 -14.94 -1.10 1.09
C ASN A 63 -15.75 -0.30 0.06
N ASP A 64 -15.09 0.63 -0.65
CA ASP A 64 -15.73 1.40 -1.71
C ASP A 64 -14.94 1.23 -3.02
N SER A 65 -15.63 0.83 -4.08
CA SER A 65 -15.04 0.72 -5.43
C SER A 65 -14.51 2.06 -5.98
N GLN A 66 -15.01 3.19 -5.49
CA GLN A 66 -14.51 4.52 -5.84
C GLN A 66 -13.07 4.74 -5.37
N ASP A 67 -12.60 3.98 -4.38
CA ASP A 67 -11.22 4.02 -3.91
C ASP A 67 -10.24 3.45 -4.94
N LEU A 68 -10.73 2.68 -5.91
CA LEU A 68 -9.92 2.16 -7.00
C LEU A 68 -9.90 3.10 -8.22
N MET A 69 -10.29 4.38 -8.07
CA MET A 69 -10.44 5.33 -9.20
C MET A 69 -10.07 6.76 -8.82
N ASP A 70 -9.13 7.36 -9.57
CA ASP A 70 -8.74 8.78 -9.49
C ASP A 70 -8.35 9.26 -8.08
N GLN A 71 -7.94 8.33 -7.21
CA GLN A 71 -7.48 8.60 -5.86
C GLN A 71 -5.95 8.55 -5.78
N LYS A 72 -5.38 9.41 -4.92
CA LYS A 72 -3.96 9.39 -4.57
C LYS A 72 -3.77 8.89 -3.15
N TYR A 73 -2.79 8.00 -2.99
CA TYR A 73 -2.52 7.30 -1.75
C TYR A 73 -1.08 7.53 -1.30
N LYS A 74 -0.91 7.68 0.00
CA LYS A 74 0.35 7.39 0.68
C LYS A 74 0.37 5.89 0.95
N LEU A 75 1.44 5.24 0.52
CA LEU A 75 1.67 3.83 0.78
C LEU A 75 2.47 3.64 2.07
N TYR A 76 2.13 2.61 2.81
CA TYR A 76 2.97 2.05 3.86
C TYR A 76 3.14 0.55 3.61
N LEU A 77 4.38 0.13 3.33
CA LEU A 77 4.70 -1.25 2.99
C LEU A 77 5.39 -1.94 4.16
N VAL A 78 4.95 -3.15 4.47
CA VAL A 78 5.55 -4.00 5.50
C VAL A 78 5.59 -5.44 5.04
N VAL A 79 6.66 -6.15 5.39
CA VAL A 79 6.72 -7.61 5.28
C VAL A 79 6.32 -8.17 6.64
N GLU A 80 5.19 -8.86 6.69
CA GLU A 80 4.68 -9.52 7.89
C GLU A 80 5.54 -10.74 8.27
N ASP A 81 5.44 -11.21 9.52
CA ASP A 81 6.23 -12.32 10.05
C ASP A 81 5.99 -13.65 9.31
N ASP A 82 4.83 -13.80 8.66
CA ASP A 82 4.50 -14.96 7.82
C ASP A 82 5.10 -14.87 6.40
N GLY A 83 5.88 -13.82 6.13
CA GLY A 83 6.54 -13.58 4.84
C GLY A 83 5.63 -12.94 3.79
N MET A 84 4.42 -12.52 4.15
CA MET A 84 3.50 -11.81 3.26
C MET A 84 3.88 -10.33 3.17
N LEU A 85 3.79 -9.78 1.97
CA LEU A 85 3.86 -8.34 1.73
C LEU A 85 2.46 -7.75 1.94
N ARG A 86 2.40 -6.78 2.84
CA ARG A 86 1.22 -5.95 3.07
C ARG A 86 1.52 -4.51 2.65
N ILE A 87 0.59 -3.90 1.93
CA ILE A 87 0.65 -2.49 1.52
C ILE A 87 -0.64 -1.83 1.97
N ASP A 88 -0.51 -0.85 2.85
CA ASP A 88 -1.61 -0.02 3.33
C ASP A 88 -1.69 1.25 2.47
N PHE A 89 -2.90 1.55 1.97
CA PHE A 89 -3.16 2.70 1.11
C PHE A 89 -4.00 3.71 1.87
N THR A 90 -3.38 4.81 2.30
CA THR A 90 -4.05 5.89 3.01
C THR A 90 -4.26 7.07 2.07
N LYS A 91 -5.52 7.52 1.91
CA LYS A 91 -5.87 8.62 0.99
C LYS A 91 -5.13 9.90 1.34
N ILE A 92 -4.64 10.61 0.33
CA ILE A 92 -4.07 11.95 0.49
C ILE A 92 -5.19 12.97 0.30
N SER A 93 -5.62 13.59 1.40
CA SER A 93 -6.62 14.66 1.37
C SER A 93 -6.07 15.92 0.69
N PRO A 94 -6.75 16.51 -0.32
CA PRO A 94 -6.32 17.76 -0.96
C PRO A 94 -6.19 18.95 0.01
N LEU A 95 -6.90 18.91 1.13
CA LEU A 95 -6.93 19.95 2.16
C LEU A 95 -5.73 19.93 3.12
N ALA A 96 -4.84 18.93 3.02
CA ALA A 96 -3.63 18.85 3.84
C ALA A 96 -2.45 19.67 3.27
N GLN A 97 -2.71 20.64 2.40
CA GLN A 97 -1.72 21.64 1.97
C GLN A 97 -1.58 22.73 3.04
N GLY A 98 -1.02 22.37 4.20
CA GLY A 98 -0.95 23.31 5.33
C GLY A 98 -0.09 22.89 6.51
N SER A 99 0.86 21.96 6.37
CA SER A 99 1.97 21.79 7.31
C SER A 99 3.01 20.84 6.72
N GLU A 100 4.12 21.41 6.27
CA GLU A 100 5.32 20.66 5.93
C GLU A 100 5.93 20.07 7.20
N ASP A 101 5.67 18.80 7.48
CA ASP A 101 6.53 17.98 8.32
C ASP A 101 6.71 16.61 7.64
N ILE A 102 7.81 16.50 6.87
CA ILE A 102 8.31 15.25 6.30
C ILE A 102 9.17 14.52 7.35
N SER A 103 8.85 14.62 8.64
CA SER A 103 9.60 13.95 9.69
C SER A 103 8.74 13.53 10.88
N ALA A 104 8.81 12.22 11.13
CA ALA A 104 8.64 11.52 12.40
C ALA A 104 7.21 11.20 12.91
N GLY A 105 6.78 9.96 12.64
CA GLY A 105 5.72 9.25 13.37
C GLY A 105 5.06 8.14 12.53
N PRO A 106 4.65 6.98 13.11
CA PRO A 106 3.73 6.08 12.41
C PRO A 106 2.48 6.89 12.07
N ALA A 107 1.84 6.58 10.94
CA ALA A 107 0.66 7.29 10.48
C ALA A 107 -0.36 7.53 11.61
N GLY A 108 -0.38 8.74 12.17
CA GLY A 108 -1.39 9.16 13.13
C GLY A 108 -2.73 9.30 12.41
N ASP A 109 -3.71 8.54 12.89
CA ASP A 109 -5.16 8.74 12.73
C ASP A 109 -5.83 8.58 11.35
N SER A 110 -5.13 8.15 10.30
CA SER A 110 -5.80 7.84 9.03
C SER A 110 -5.70 6.36 8.67
N MET A 111 -6.78 5.64 8.99
CA MET A 111 -6.95 4.24 8.60
C MET A 111 -6.78 4.07 7.08
N PRO A 112 -6.08 3.01 6.61
CA PRO A 112 -6.02 2.70 5.20
C PRO A 112 -7.41 2.45 4.63
N SER A 113 -7.67 3.02 3.45
CA SER A 113 -8.91 2.76 2.70
C SER A 113 -8.82 1.50 1.85
N LEU A 114 -7.58 1.09 1.51
CA LEU A 114 -7.30 -0.16 0.80
C LEU A 114 -6.14 -0.88 1.47
N ILE A 115 -6.13 -2.22 1.38
CA ILE A 115 -4.97 -3.03 1.75
C ILE A 115 -4.69 -4.04 0.63
N PHE A 116 -3.46 -4.04 0.12
CA PHE A 116 -2.97 -5.16 -0.66
C PHE A 116 -2.28 -6.16 0.25
N ARG A 117 -2.54 -7.45 0.04
CA ARG A 117 -1.81 -8.55 0.69
C ARG A 117 -1.47 -9.64 -0.31
N GLY A 118 -0.20 -10.02 -0.37
CA GLY A 118 0.29 -11.06 -1.26
C GLY A 118 1.62 -11.64 -0.78
N LYS A 119 2.14 -12.67 -1.45
CA LYS A 119 3.45 -13.22 -1.10
C LYS A 119 4.54 -12.16 -1.34
N CYS A 120 5.48 -11.96 -0.43
CA CYS A 120 6.58 -11.04 -0.70
C CYS A 120 7.47 -11.59 -1.84
N PRO A 121 7.85 -10.79 -2.86
CA PRO A 121 8.75 -11.22 -3.92
C PRO A 121 10.12 -11.67 -3.39
N ASP A 122 10.75 -12.63 -4.08
CA ASP A 122 12.04 -13.19 -3.68
C ASP A 122 13.21 -12.21 -3.86
N GLY A 123 13.08 -11.21 -4.74
CA GLY A 123 14.08 -10.17 -4.98
C GLY A 123 14.12 -9.13 -3.86
N ARG A 124 14.54 -9.55 -2.67
CA ARG A 124 14.60 -8.72 -1.47
C ARG A 124 15.86 -8.92 -0.63
N PRO A 125 16.32 -7.89 0.10
CA PRO A 125 17.30 -8.09 1.18
C PRO A 125 16.70 -8.90 2.34
N SER A 126 17.56 -9.50 3.17
CA SER A 126 17.16 -10.32 4.31
C SER A 126 16.38 -9.56 5.39
N HIS A 127 16.57 -8.25 5.47
CA HIS A 127 15.84 -7.36 6.35
C HIS A 127 15.30 -6.18 5.55
N ILE A 128 13.99 -5.98 5.60
CA ILE A 128 13.31 -4.84 4.98
C ILE A 128 12.65 -4.04 6.09
N GLN A 129 13.07 -2.79 6.24
CA GLN A 129 12.34 -1.85 7.08
C GLN A 129 11.09 -1.39 6.35
N PRO A 130 10.00 -1.07 7.06
CA PRO A 130 8.82 -0.48 6.44
C PRO A 130 9.18 0.80 5.69
N PHE A 131 8.56 1.00 4.54
CA PHE A 131 8.89 2.14 3.69
C PHE A 131 7.63 2.75 3.08
N ILE A 132 7.76 4.04 2.71
CA ILE A 132 6.65 4.84 2.22
C ILE A 132 6.70 5.03 0.70
N GLY A 133 5.54 5.29 0.13
CA GLY A 133 5.42 5.60 -1.30
C GLY A 133 4.21 6.47 -1.59
N ILE A 134 4.06 6.81 -2.86
CA ILE A 134 2.87 7.47 -3.41
C ILE A 134 2.31 6.58 -4.51
N PHE A 135 0.99 6.51 -4.62
CA PHE A 135 0.32 5.63 -5.56
C PHE A 135 -1.00 6.24 -6.05
N SER A 136 -1.40 5.93 -7.27
CA SER A 136 -2.70 6.27 -7.81
C SER A 136 -3.28 5.12 -8.63
N PHE A 137 -4.61 4.97 -8.55
CA PHE A 137 -5.35 4.09 -9.45
C PHE A 137 -5.96 4.90 -10.60
N GLU A 138 -5.90 4.33 -11.80
CA GLU A 138 -6.42 4.88 -13.04
C GLU A 138 -7.19 3.77 -13.79
N ARG A 139 -8.13 4.19 -14.65
CA ARG A 139 -8.77 3.28 -15.61
C ARG A 139 -7.94 3.28 -16.89
N GLU A 140 -7.61 2.09 -17.35
CA GLU A 140 -7.07 1.87 -18.69
C GLU A 140 -8.20 2.06 -19.71
N ASP A 141 -7.93 2.90 -20.72
CA ASP A 141 -8.83 3.21 -21.84
C ASP A 141 -9.05 2.02 -22.80
#